data_AF-A0A4Y5RDF8-F1
#
_entry.id   AF-A0A4Y5RDF8-F1
#
_cell.length_a   1.000
_cell.length_b   1.000
_cell.length_c   1.000
_cell.angle_alpha   90.00
_cell.angle_beta   90.00
_cell.angle_gamma   90.00
#
_symmetry.space_group_name_H-M   'P 1'
#
loop_
_entity.id
_entity.type
_entity.pdbx_description
1 polymer ?
#
loop_
_entity_poly.entity_id
_entity_poly.type
_entity_poly.pdbx_seq_one_letter_code
_entity_poly.pdbx_strand_id
1 'polypeptide(L)'
;MRISSAAVLVLLVALNSCGGQQLGSIGPLDIQKILSDKVYVQQQLNCVLDQGQCDAVGNQLRRVIPEVLERNCRFCTPQQAQNARNVVNYISQNYPDEWSQIQRRFSRQ
;
A
#
# COMPACT_ATOMS: atom_id res chain seq x y z
N MET A 1 -16.96 19.18 -56.47
CA MET A 1 -16.85 18.76 -55.05
C MET A 1 -15.94 17.56 -54.98
N ARG A 2 -14.69 17.76 -54.52
CA ARG A 2 -13.73 16.68 -54.28
C ARG A 2 -13.17 16.85 -52.86
N ILE A 3 -13.54 15.87 -52.03
CA ILE A 3 -12.77 15.18 -50.99
C ILE A 3 -11.69 16.00 -50.26
N SER A 4 -11.84 16.13 -48.94
CA SER A 4 -10.70 16.04 -48.02
C SER A 4 -11.17 15.52 -46.67
N SER A 5 -10.96 14.22 -46.47
CA SER A 5 -11.40 13.38 -45.36
C SER A 5 -10.60 13.61 -44.06
N ALA A 6 -10.31 14.87 -43.71
CA ALA A 6 -9.37 15.21 -42.63
C ALA A 6 -10.01 15.87 -41.39
N ALA A 7 -11.34 15.92 -41.29
CA ALA A 7 -11.99 16.78 -40.29
C ALA A 7 -12.81 16.08 -39.19
N VAL A 8 -12.90 14.74 -39.14
CA VAL A 8 -13.72 14.08 -38.11
C VAL A 8 -12.98 12.87 -37.56
N LEU A 9 -12.11 13.10 -36.57
CA LEU A 9 -11.71 12.12 -35.54
C LEU A 9 -10.88 12.81 -34.43
N VAL A 10 -11.30 14.01 -34.02
CA VAL A 10 -10.90 14.60 -32.74
C VAL A 10 -12.08 14.45 -31.80
N LEU A 11 -12.16 13.31 -31.11
CA LEU A 11 -12.87 13.08 -29.84
C LEU A 11 -12.89 11.59 -29.54
N LEU A 12 -12.03 11.17 -28.62
CA LEU A 12 -12.41 10.45 -27.40
C LEU A 12 -11.12 10.16 -26.62
N VAL A 13 -10.79 11.10 -25.75
CA VAL A 13 -9.95 10.86 -24.58
C VAL A 13 -10.62 9.76 -23.76
N ALA A 14 -10.08 8.55 -23.81
CA ALA A 14 -10.38 7.51 -22.84
C ALA A 14 -9.24 7.47 -21.82
N LEU A 15 -9.38 8.31 -20.79
CA LEU A 15 -8.72 8.14 -19.50
C LEU A 15 -9.11 6.76 -18.97
N ASN A 16 -8.18 5.81 -19.00
CA ASN A 16 -8.20 4.64 -18.11
C ASN A 16 -6.79 4.07 -17.97
N SER A 17 -5.94 4.79 -17.25
CA SER A 17 -4.97 4.13 -16.36
C SER A 17 -5.76 3.60 -15.16
N CYS A 18 -6.65 2.62 -15.40
CA CYS A 18 -7.38 1.99 -14.30
C CYS A 18 -6.38 1.12 -13.55
N GLY A 19 -6.20 1.48 -12.28
CA GLY A 19 -5.24 0.89 -11.37
C GLY A 19 -5.39 -0.62 -11.24
N GLY A 20 -4.24 -1.25 -11.12
CA GLY A 20 -4.13 -2.67 -10.85
C GLY A 20 -2.66 -3.02 -10.71
N GLN A 21 -1.94 -2.31 -9.84
CA GLN A 21 -0.79 -2.98 -9.21
C GLN A 21 -1.43 -4.16 -8.48
N GLN A 22 -1.35 -5.35 -9.07
CA GLN A 22 -1.65 -6.60 -8.39
C GLN A 22 -0.76 -6.58 -7.16
N LEU A 23 -1.36 -6.18 -6.04
CA LEU A 23 -0.79 -6.25 -4.72
C LEU A 23 -0.43 -7.72 -4.57
N GLY A 24 0.86 -8.06 -4.71
CA GLY A 24 1.32 -9.44 -4.66
C GLY A 24 0.68 -10.08 -3.44
N SER A 25 -0.11 -11.14 -3.64
CA SER A 25 -0.85 -11.79 -2.57
C SER A 25 0.16 -12.36 -1.57
N ILE A 26 0.50 -11.59 -0.54
CA ILE A 26 1.27 -12.09 0.59
C ILE A 26 0.31 -12.96 1.40
N GLY A 27 0.57 -14.26 1.48
CA GLY A 27 -0.26 -15.20 2.22
C GLY A 27 -0.12 -15.02 3.74
N PRO A 28 -1.04 -15.57 4.55
CA PRO A 28 -0.99 -15.45 6.01
C PRO A 28 0.24 -16.12 6.61
N LEU A 29 0.67 -17.26 6.04
CA LEU A 29 1.89 -17.97 6.45
C LEU A 29 3.16 -17.16 6.14
N ASP A 30 3.18 -16.46 5.00
CA ASP A 30 4.29 -15.59 4.62
C ASP A 30 4.40 -14.38 5.55
N ILE A 31 3.27 -13.82 5.98
CA ILE A 31 3.26 -12.72 6.96
C ILE A 31 3.84 -13.15 8.29
N GLN A 32 3.43 -14.29 8.85
CA GLN A 32 3.95 -14.74 10.15
C GLN A 32 5.47 -14.97 10.08
N LYS A 33 5.97 -15.52 8.96
CA LYS A 33 7.40 -15.70 8.72
C LYS A 33 8.13 -14.36 8.66
N ILE A 34 7.59 -13.37 7.96
CA ILE A 34 8.15 -12.01 7.89
C ILE A 34 8.16 -11.34 9.28
N LEU A 35 7.05 -11.43 10.02
CA LEU A 35 6.93 -10.82 11.36
C LEU A 35 7.86 -11.47 12.39
N SER A 36 8.28 -12.72 12.18
CA SER A 36 9.27 -13.39 13.04
C SER A 36 10.67 -12.79 12.94
N ASP A 37 11.00 -12.13 11.82
CA ASP A 37 12.27 -11.43 11.65
C ASP A 37 12.15 -9.98 12.12
N LYS A 38 12.51 -9.76 13.39
CA LYS A 38 12.46 -8.42 14.02
C LYS A 38 13.35 -7.39 13.33
N VAL A 39 14.49 -7.82 12.76
CA VAL A 39 15.42 -6.91 12.07
C VAL A 39 14.80 -6.45 10.77
N TYR A 40 14.21 -7.38 10.02
CA TYR A 40 13.50 -7.04 8.79
C TYR A 40 12.28 -6.17 9.08
N VAL A 41 11.47 -6.48 10.09
CA VAL A 41 10.34 -5.63 10.51
C VAL A 41 10.81 -4.20 10.81
N GLN A 42 11.89 -4.04 11.60
CA GLN A 42 12.44 -2.71 11.88
C GLN A 42 12.86 -1.97 10.61
N GLN A 43 13.51 -2.65 9.66
CA GLN A 43 13.89 -2.05 8.38
C GLN A 43 12.65 -1.56 7.60
N GLN A 44 11.57 -2.34 7.60
CA GLN A 44 10.31 -1.93 6.95
C GLN A 44 9.65 -0.76 7.66
N LEU A 45 9.66 -0.72 9.00
CA LEU A 45 9.17 0.43 9.78
C LEU A 45 9.99 1.70 9.46
N ASN A 46 11.32 1.58 9.44
CA ASN A 46 12.21 2.68 9.09
C ASN A 46 11.94 3.17 7.65
N CYS A 47 11.74 2.26 6.69
CA CYS A 47 11.33 2.62 5.33
C CYS A 47 10.02 3.42 5.32
N VAL A 48 9.00 2.95 6.04
CA VAL A 48 7.68 3.62 6.13
C VAL A 48 7.80 5.03 6.72
N LEU A 49 8.74 5.21 7.66
CA LEU A 49 9.01 6.47 8.32
C LEU A 49 10.01 7.38 7.58
N ASP A 50 10.52 7.00 6.40
CA ASP A 50 11.62 7.68 5.68
C ASP A 50 12.93 7.78 6.48
N GLN A 51 13.20 6.80 7.34
CA GLN A 51 14.39 6.70 8.17
C GLN A 51 15.38 5.64 7.69
N GLY A 52 15.08 4.96 6.57
CA GLY A 52 15.93 3.88 6.04
C GLY A 52 15.64 3.54 4.59
N GLN A 53 16.40 2.59 4.05
CA GLN A 53 16.20 2.08 2.69
C GLN A 53 14.89 1.30 2.57
N CYS A 54 14.20 1.48 1.44
CA CYS A 54 12.97 0.77 1.13
C CYS A 54 13.21 -0.30 0.07
N ASP A 55 12.74 -1.52 0.33
CA ASP A 55 12.62 -2.56 -0.68
C ASP A 55 11.21 -2.52 -1.34
N ALA A 56 10.92 -3.50 -2.19
CA ALA A 56 9.61 -3.60 -2.84
C ALA A 56 8.45 -3.73 -1.83
N VAL A 57 8.67 -4.41 -0.70
CA VAL A 57 7.67 -4.66 0.34
C VAL A 57 7.39 -3.37 1.11
N GLY A 58 8.43 -2.68 1.59
CA GLY A 58 8.31 -1.41 2.30
C GLY A 58 7.64 -0.33 1.46
N ASN A 59 7.98 -0.26 0.17
CA ASN A 59 7.31 0.64 -0.77
C ASN A 59 5.82 0.30 -0.94
N GLN A 60 5.47 -0.99 -0.94
CA GLN A 60 4.08 -1.42 -1.00
C GLN A 60 3.32 -1.08 0.28
N LEU A 61 3.93 -1.30 1.45
CA LEU A 61 3.35 -0.92 2.75
C LEU A 61 3.05 0.58 2.80
N ARG A 62 3.99 1.44 2.39
CA ARG A 62 3.77 2.90 2.33
C ARG A 62 2.55 3.30 1.50
N ARG A 63 2.29 2.61 0.38
CA ARG A 63 1.13 2.88 -0.49
C ARG A 63 -0.19 2.42 0.14
N VAL A 64 -0.16 1.33 0.91
CA VAL A 64 -1.37 0.68 1.44
C VAL A 64 -1.74 1.20 2.83
N ILE A 65 -0.79 1.71 3.62
CA ILE A 65 -1.06 2.21 4.98
C ILE A 65 -2.18 3.26 5.03
N PRO A 66 -2.23 4.29 4.16
CA PRO A 66 -3.36 5.25 4.16
C PRO A 66 -4.70 4.57 3.91
N GLU A 67 -4.77 3.61 2.99
CA GLU A 67 -5.99 2.86 2.69
C GLU A 67 -6.47 2.03 3.89
N VAL A 68 -5.54 1.43 4.63
CA VAL A 68 -5.85 0.65 5.83
C VAL A 68 -6.29 1.55 6.98
N LEU A 69 -5.60 2.68 7.21
CA LEU A 69 -5.82 3.55 8.37
C LEU A 69 -6.97 4.55 8.20
N GLU A 70 -7.10 5.18 7.04
CA GLU A 70 -8.08 6.24 6.79
C GLU A 70 -9.37 5.67 6.20
N ARG A 71 -9.24 4.70 5.29
CA ARG A 71 -10.36 4.17 4.49
C ARG A 71 -10.86 2.82 4.97
N ASN A 72 -10.33 2.35 6.10
CA ASN A 72 -10.71 1.10 6.76
C ASN A 72 -10.73 -0.10 5.78
N CYS A 73 -9.72 -0.19 4.91
CA CYS A 73 -9.57 -1.28 3.95
C CYS A 73 -10.72 -1.42 2.95
N ARG A 74 -11.30 -0.32 2.46
CA ARG A 74 -12.47 -0.34 1.54
C ARG A 74 -12.24 -1.18 0.28
N PHE A 75 -11.02 -1.20 -0.24
CA PHE A 75 -10.67 -1.95 -1.46
C PHE A 75 -9.86 -3.24 -1.19
N CYS A 76 -9.67 -3.62 0.07
CA CYS A 76 -8.92 -4.84 0.39
C CYS A 76 -9.76 -6.10 0.18
N THR A 77 -9.12 -7.17 -0.26
CA THR A 77 -9.72 -8.51 -0.16
C THR A 77 -9.84 -8.92 1.31
N PRO A 78 -10.73 -9.88 1.66
CA PRO A 78 -10.85 -10.37 3.04
C PRO A 78 -9.51 -10.84 3.63
N GLN A 79 -8.67 -11.47 2.80
CA GLN A 79 -7.35 -11.92 3.18
C GLN A 79 -6.39 -10.75 3.45
N GLN A 80 -6.37 -9.74 2.58
CA GLN A 80 -5.57 -8.52 2.78
C GLN A 80 -5.99 -7.78 4.04
N ALA A 81 -7.30 -7.66 4.32
CA ALA A 81 -7.79 -7.02 5.52
C ALA A 81 -7.38 -7.79 6.80
N GLN A 82 -7.44 -9.13 6.77
CA GLN A 82 -7.00 -9.95 7.90
C GLN A 82 -5.49 -9.81 8.14
N ASN A 83 -4.72 -9.84 7.06
CA ASN A 83 -3.28 -9.65 7.07
C ASN A 83 -2.89 -8.28 7.63
N ALA A 84 -3.56 -7.22 7.18
CA ALA A 84 -3.36 -5.86 7.69
C ALA A 84 -3.66 -5.79 9.20
N ARG A 85 -4.76 -6.39 9.67
CA ARG A 85 -5.07 -6.47 11.11
C ARG A 85 -3.96 -7.16 11.91
N ASN A 86 -3.45 -8.29 11.41
CA ASN A 86 -2.38 -9.02 12.10
C ASN A 86 -1.09 -8.18 12.20
N VAL A 87 -0.71 -7.52 11.10
CA VAL A 87 0.47 -6.66 11.05
C VAL A 87 0.32 -5.45 11.98
N VAL A 88 -0.84 -4.77 11.94
CA VAL A 88 -1.15 -3.64 12.83
C VAL A 88 -1.08 -4.06 14.29
N ASN A 89 -1.74 -5.17 14.66
CA ASN A 89 -1.72 -5.67 16.04
C ASN A 89 -0.31 -6.01 16.51
N TYR A 90 0.50 -6.62 15.64
CA TYR A 90 1.88 -6.97 15.96
C TYR A 90 2.74 -5.71 16.18
N ILE A 91 2.67 -4.75 15.25
CA ILE A 91 3.44 -3.49 15.32
C ILE A 91 3.01 -2.67 16.54
N SER A 92 1.71 -2.52 16.80
CA SER A 92 1.22 -1.73 17.94
C SER A 92 1.66 -2.30 19.29
N GLN A 93 1.88 -3.62 19.38
CA GLN A 93 2.32 -4.30 20.61
C GLN A 93 3.84 -4.33 20.77
N ASN A 94 4.58 -4.54 19.68
CA ASN A 94 6.04 -4.75 19.73
C ASN A 94 6.87 -3.50 19.41
N TYR A 95 6.29 -2.53 18.69
CA TYR A 95 6.94 -1.33 18.18
C TYR A 95 6.04 -0.09 18.41
N PRO A 96 5.66 0.22 19.67
CA PRO A 96 4.68 1.26 19.98
C PRO A 96 5.14 2.67 19.57
N ASP A 97 6.44 2.93 19.60
CA ASP A 97 7.01 4.24 19.25
C ASP A 97 6.95 4.49 17.74
N GLU A 98 7.34 3.50 16.93
CA GLU A 98 7.21 3.54 15.48
C GLU A 98 5.74 3.58 15.08
N TRP A 99 4.89 2.78 15.74
CA TRP A 99 3.44 2.79 15.50
C TRP A 99 2.84 4.19 15.69
N SER A 100 3.19 4.83 16.81
CA SER A 100 2.78 6.19 17.14
C SER A 100 3.24 7.21 16.09
N GLN A 101 4.46 7.05 15.55
CA GLN A 101 4.96 7.88 14.45
C GLN A 101 4.19 7.65 13.14
N ILE A 102 3.91 6.39 12.79
CA ILE A 102 3.14 6.01 11.60
C ILE A 102 1.74 6.62 11.68
N GLN A 103 1.04 6.45 12.80
CA GLN A 103 -0.28 7.05 13.00
C GLN A 103 -0.24 8.58 12.85
N ARG A 104 0.73 9.26 13.47
CA ARG A 104 0.86 10.72 13.32
C ARG A 104 1.11 11.18 11.89
N ARG A 105 1.79 10.35 11.10
CA ARG A 105 2.18 10.64 9.72
C ARG A 105 1.05 10.40 8.72
N PHE A 106 0.30 9.33 8.89
CA PHE A 106 -0.73 8.92 7.95
C PHE A 106 -2.16 9.27 8.42
N SER A 107 -2.49 9.25 9.71
CA SER A 107 -3.85 9.54 10.20
C SER A 107 -4.23 11.04 10.24
N ARG A 108 -3.38 11.94 9.75
CA ARG A 108 -3.62 13.41 9.73
C ARG A 108 -3.91 13.96 8.33
N GLN A 109 -4.22 13.12 7.36
CA GLN A 109 -4.66 13.52 6.02
C GLN A 109 -6.16 13.38 5.83
#